data_AF-A0A9D8TB06-F1
#
_entry.id   AF-A0A9D8TB06-F1
#
_cell.length_a   1.000
_cell.length_b   1.000
_cell.length_c   1.000
_cell.angle_alpha   90.00
_cell.angle_beta   90.00
_cell.angle_gamma   90.00
#
_symmetry.space_group_name_H-M   'P 1'
#
loop_
_entity.id
_entity.type
_entity.pdbx_description
1 polymer ?
#
loop_
_entity_poly.entity_id
_entity_poly.type
_entity_poly.pdbx_seq_one_letter_code
_entity_poly.pdbx_strand_id
1 'polypeptide(L)'
;MKKKLVKFVSAISFPSLTVLLVAALVFVLVYPAMKDSFSKKEKGSVFLFIGDSITDGNWGVKSNTSKRSYKDLNHIYGHGYVFLCASEIMSQYPEKEFVFHNRGISGNTVR
;
A
#
# COMPACT_ATOMS: atom_id res chain seq x y z
N MET A 1 -14.27 24.77 36.36
CA MET A 1 -13.71 23.54 35.76
C MET A 1 -14.73 22.68 35.00
N LYS A 2 -15.92 22.38 35.53
CA LYS A 2 -16.94 21.52 34.87
C LYS A 2 -17.34 21.98 33.45
N LYS A 3 -17.46 23.28 33.19
CA LYS A 3 -17.84 23.84 31.87
C LYS A 3 -16.77 23.67 30.77
N LYS A 4 -15.48 23.55 31.11
CA LYS A 4 -14.40 23.27 30.15
C LYS A 4 -14.37 21.79 29.74
N LEU A 5 -14.69 20.89 30.67
CA LEU A 5 -14.73 19.44 30.43
C LEU A 5 -15.90 19.07 29.50
N VAL A 6 -17.07 19.69 29.66
CA VAL A 6 -18.23 19.47 28.76
C VAL A 6 -17.92 19.93 27.32
N LYS A 7 -17.20 21.04 27.14
CA LYS A 7 -16.75 21.49 25.81
C LYS A 7 -15.68 20.59 25.17
N PHE A 8 -14.91 19.89 25.99
CA PHE A 8 -13.89 18.94 25.52
C PHE A 8 -14.54 17.63 25.04
N VAL A 9 -15.57 17.15 25.75
CA VAL A 9 -16.36 15.98 25.34
C VAL A 9 -17.18 16.27 24.07
N SER A 10 -17.69 17.50 23.88
CA SER A 10 -18.39 17.89 22.65
C SER A 10 -17.48 18.07 21.42
N ALA A 11 -16.16 18.10 21.60
CA ALA A 11 -15.19 18.21 20.50
C ALA A 11 -14.79 16.85 19.92
N ILE A 12 -15.12 15.74 20.59
CA ILE A 12 -15.11 14.40 20.01
C ILE A 12 -16.37 14.31 19.15
N SER A 13 -16.32 14.88 17.95
CA SER A 13 -17.43 14.75 17.02
C SER A 13 -17.63 13.26 16.71
N PHE A 14 -18.88 12.78 16.73
CA PHE A 14 -19.30 11.42 16.38
C PHE A 14 -18.60 10.76 15.17
N PRO A 15 -18.14 11.48 14.12
CA PRO A 15 -17.30 10.87 13.07
C PRO A 15 -15.94 10.33 13.57
N SER A 16 -15.37 10.84 14.66
CA SER A 16 -14.08 10.36 15.17
C SER A 16 -14.15 8.96 15.81
N LEU A 17 -15.22 8.68 16.57
CA LEU A 17 -15.38 7.38 17.23
C LEU A 17 -15.78 6.28 16.23
N THR A 18 -16.61 6.61 15.25
CA THR A 18 -16.98 5.67 14.19
C THR A 18 -15.80 5.30 13.30
N VAL A 19 -14.95 6.27 12.92
CA VAL A 19 -13.69 5.99 12.19
C VAL A 19 -12.76 5.11 13.02
N LEU A 20 -12.59 5.39 14.32
CA LEU A 20 -11.76 4.57 15.19
C LEU A 20 -12.28 3.13 15.31
N LEU A 21 -13.61 2.97 15.42
CA LEU A 21 -14.24 1.67 15.54
C LEU A 21 -14.13 0.86 14.24
N VAL A 22 -14.30 1.49 13.08
CA VAL A 22 -14.07 0.85 11.77
C VAL A 22 -12.61 0.46 11.61
N ALA A 23 -11.66 1.34 11.96
CA ALA A 23 -10.24 1.04 11.89
C ALA A 23 -9.86 -0.15 12.79
N ALA A 24 -10.38 -0.18 14.02
CA ALA A 24 -10.20 -1.31 14.93
C ALA A 24 -10.81 -2.60 14.37
N LEU A 25 -11.99 -2.53 13.75
CA LEU A 25 -12.65 -3.69 13.14
C LEU A 25 -11.84 -4.24 11.94
N VAL A 26 -11.32 -3.36 11.08
CA VAL A 26 -10.42 -3.73 9.99
C VAL A 26 -9.16 -4.38 10.54
N PHE A 27 -8.56 -3.81 11.59
CA PHE A 27 -7.37 -4.38 12.21
C PHE A 27 -7.63 -5.76 12.82
N VAL A 28 -8.78 -5.97 13.48
CA VAL A 28 -9.08 -7.26 14.12
C VAL A 28 -9.49 -8.33 13.09
N LEU A 29 -10.25 -7.97 12.07
CA LEU A 29 -10.83 -8.94 11.14
C LEU A 29 -9.98 -9.16 9.88
N VAL A 30 -9.42 -8.10 9.31
CA VAL A 30 -8.74 -8.15 8.00
C VAL A 30 -7.26 -8.42 8.16
N TYR A 31 -6.60 -7.79 9.15
CA TYR A 31 -5.15 -7.92 9.32
C TYR A 31 -4.68 -9.37 9.56
N PRO A 32 -5.33 -10.19 10.41
CA PRO A 32 -4.92 -11.58 10.61
C PRO A 32 -5.09 -12.43 9.34
N ALA A 33 -6.21 -12.24 8.62
CA ALA A 33 -6.49 -12.96 7.37
C ALA A 33 -5.48 -12.59 6.28
N MET A 34 -5.10 -11.31 6.19
CA MET A 34 -4.05 -10.84 5.29
C MET A 34 -2.69 -11.46 5.66
N LYS A 35 -2.31 -11.45 6.94
CA LYS A 35 -1.06 -12.08 7.39
C LYS A 35 -1.01 -13.56 7.07
N ASP A 36 -2.08 -14.29 7.36
CA ASP A 36 -2.18 -15.72 7.06
C ASP A 36 -2.03 -16.00 5.55
N SER A 37 -2.67 -15.16 4.72
CA SER A 37 -2.58 -15.26 3.27
C SER A 37 -1.15 -15.12 2.73
N PHE A 38 -0.37 -14.16 3.24
CA PHE A 38 1.03 -13.99 2.82
C PHE A 38 1.97 -15.01 3.46
N SER A 39 1.75 -15.39 4.72
CA SER A 39 2.54 -16.41 5.40
C SER A 39 2.50 -17.76 4.67
N LYS A 40 1.34 -18.11 4.11
CA LYS A 40 1.15 -19.33 3.30
C LYS A 40 1.73 -19.28 1.90
N LYS A 41 2.13 -18.10 1.39
CA LYS A 41 2.75 -18.02 0.07
C LYS A 41 4.13 -18.67 0.06
N GLU A 42 4.43 -19.28 -1.08
CA GLU A 42 5.70 -19.96 -1.31
C GLU A 42 6.84 -18.96 -1.41
N LYS A 43 8.03 -19.41 -1.01
CA LYS A 43 9.26 -18.64 -1.19
C LYS A 43 9.45 -18.33 -2.68
N GLY A 44 9.82 -17.10 -3.02
CA GLY A 44 10.00 -16.66 -4.40
C GLY A 44 8.70 -16.37 -5.16
N SER A 45 7.55 -16.31 -4.47
CA SER A 45 6.27 -15.95 -5.12
C SER A 45 6.36 -14.59 -5.82
N VAL A 46 5.80 -14.51 -7.03
CA VAL A 46 5.81 -13.31 -7.87
C VAL A 46 4.45 -12.60 -7.80
N PHE A 47 4.48 -11.29 -7.58
CA PHE A 47 3.31 -10.42 -7.54
C PHE A 47 3.39 -9.37 -8.65
N LEU A 48 2.37 -9.35 -9.52
CA LEU A 48 2.30 -8.44 -10.66
C LEU A 48 1.22 -7.38 -10.45
N PHE A 49 1.62 -6.12 -10.53
CA PHE A 49 0.73 -4.96 -10.48
C PHE A 49 0.55 -4.42 -11.90
N ILE A 50 -0.70 -4.31 -12.35
CA ILE A 50 -1.07 -3.76 -13.65
C ILE A 50 -2.17 -2.71 -13.46
N GLY A 51 -2.17 -1.68 -14.30
CA GLY A 51 -3.16 -0.62 -14.24
C GLY A 51 -2.76 0.60 -15.05
N ASP A 52 -3.38 1.71 -14.72
CA ASP A 52 -3.21 3.01 -15.36
C ASP A 52 -2.13 3.85 -14.68
N SER A 53 -2.28 5.18 -14.71
CA SER A 53 -1.38 6.15 -14.10
C SER A 53 -1.20 5.96 -12.60
N ILE A 54 -2.21 5.47 -11.89
CA ILE A 54 -2.16 5.26 -10.44
C ILE A 54 -1.23 4.10 -10.11
N THR A 55 -1.27 3.02 -10.89
CA THR A 55 -0.36 1.89 -10.75
C THR A 55 1.02 2.22 -11.29
N ASP A 56 1.11 2.96 -12.40
CA ASP A 56 2.38 3.35 -13.00
C ASP A 56 3.31 4.02 -11.98
N GLY A 57 2.85 5.10 -11.35
CA GLY A 57 3.66 5.80 -10.33
C GLY A 57 5.05 6.23 -10.82
N ASN A 58 5.23 6.35 -12.14
CA ASN A 58 6.51 6.63 -12.80
C ASN A 58 7.58 5.53 -12.59
N TRP A 59 7.18 4.26 -12.51
CA TRP A 59 8.12 3.18 -12.24
C TRP A 59 9.16 2.98 -13.35
N GLY A 60 10.40 2.73 -12.94
CA GLY A 60 11.55 2.50 -13.80
C GLY A 60 12.00 3.74 -14.60
N VAL A 61 11.36 4.90 -14.45
CA VAL A 61 11.71 6.10 -15.20
C VAL A 61 12.92 6.77 -14.55
N LYS A 62 14.00 6.93 -15.32
CA LYS A 62 15.10 7.82 -14.95
C LYS A 62 14.72 9.25 -15.34
N SER A 63 15.18 10.25 -14.56
CA SER A 63 14.86 11.65 -14.81
C SER A 63 15.06 12.03 -16.28
N ASN A 64 14.08 12.72 -16.85
CA ASN A 64 14.08 13.22 -18.23
C ASN A 64 14.06 12.16 -19.35
N THR A 65 13.65 10.92 -19.09
CA THR A 65 13.43 9.91 -20.15
C THR A 65 12.13 9.14 -19.98
N SER A 66 11.45 8.82 -21.08
CA SER A 66 10.31 7.89 -21.08
C SER A 66 10.73 6.42 -21.05
N LYS A 67 12.03 6.11 -21.10
CA LYS A 67 12.54 4.74 -21.07
C LYS A 67 12.50 4.20 -19.65
N ARG A 68 11.79 3.09 -19.46
CA ARG A 68 11.77 2.34 -18.20
C ARG A 68 13.04 1.48 -18.07
N SER A 69 13.62 1.50 -16.88
CA SER A 69 14.81 0.76 -16.51
C SER A 69 14.48 -0.26 -15.43
N TYR A 70 14.91 -1.51 -15.66
CA TYR A 70 14.87 -2.58 -14.67
C TYR A 70 16.08 -2.59 -13.74
N LYS A 71 17.07 -1.74 -14.02
CA LYS A 71 18.34 -1.66 -13.27
C LYS A 71 18.33 -0.59 -12.20
N ASP A 72 17.38 0.34 -12.27
CA ASP A 72 17.20 1.37 -11.26
C ASP A 72 16.26 0.84 -10.17
N LEU A 73 16.86 0.30 -9.12
CA LEU A 73 16.12 -0.29 -8.00
C LEU A 73 15.40 0.77 -7.16
N ASN A 74 15.82 2.05 -7.20
CA ASN A 74 15.18 3.11 -6.43
C ASN A 74 13.81 3.49 -7.02
N HIS A 75 13.63 3.29 -8.33
CA HIS A 75 12.39 3.64 -9.04
C HIS A 75 11.61 2.41 -9.51
N ILE A 76 12.06 1.19 -9.24
CA ILE A 76 11.51 -0.04 -9.83
C ILE A 76 10.03 -0.27 -9.53
N TYR A 77 9.54 0.26 -8.41
CA TYR A 77 8.13 0.20 -8.00
C TYR A 77 7.37 1.52 -8.25
N GLY A 78 8.05 2.59 -8.67
CA GLY A 78 7.49 3.93 -8.76
C GLY A 78 7.36 4.62 -7.39
N HIS A 79 6.66 5.75 -7.36
CA HIS A 79 6.43 6.56 -6.14
C HIS A 79 4.98 6.46 -5.63
N GLY A 80 4.29 5.37 -5.99
CA GLY A 80 2.88 5.17 -5.68
C GLY A 80 2.63 4.05 -4.68
N TYR A 81 1.38 3.59 -4.63
CA TYR A 81 0.94 2.55 -3.70
C TYR A 81 1.68 1.21 -3.89
N VAL A 82 2.15 0.91 -5.11
CA VAL A 82 2.92 -0.32 -5.38
C VAL A 82 4.21 -0.36 -4.56
N PHE A 83 4.92 0.77 -4.43
CA PHE A 83 6.11 0.88 -3.59
C PHE A 83 5.78 0.65 -2.11
N LEU A 84 4.69 1.22 -1.61
CA LEU A 84 4.26 1.06 -0.22
C LEU A 84 3.90 -0.40 0.07
N CYS A 85 3.12 -1.05 -0.81
CA CYS A 85 2.74 -2.45 -0.66
C CYS A 85 3.96 -3.38 -0.68
N ALA A 86 4.86 -3.22 -1.66
CA ALA A 86 6.06 -4.04 -1.77
C ALA A 86 6.96 -3.86 -0.54
N SER A 87 7.19 -2.61 -0.09
CA SER A 87 8.04 -2.33 1.07
C SER A 87 7.47 -2.93 2.35
N GLU A 88 6.17 -2.76 2.59
CA GLU A 88 5.49 -3.30 3.77
C GLU A 88 5.61 -4.83 3.81
N ILE A 89 5.20 -5.51 2.73
CA ILE A 89 5.15 -6.98 2.69
C ILE A 89 6.57 -7.58 2.73
N MET A 90 7.53 -7.03 1.97
CA MET A 90 8.90 -7.53 1.98
C MET A 90 9.60 -7.29 3.33
N SER A 91 9.25 -6.21 4.04
CA SER A 91 9.78 -5.97 5.39
C SER A 91 9.25 -6.96 6.43
N GLN A 92 8.01 -7.43 6.27
CA GLN A 92 7.38 -8.41 7.16
C GLN A 92 7.84 -9.84 6.91
N TYR A 93 8.19 -10.18 5.66
CA TYR A 93 8.55 -11.54 5.24
C TYR A 93 9.86 -11.59 4.43
N PRO A 94 10.99 -11.10 4.98
CA PRO A 94 12.26 -11.03 4.25
C PRO A 94 12.76 -12.41 3.81
N GLU A 95 12.47 -13.47 4.57
CA GLU A 95 12.86 -14.85 4.29
C GLU A 95 12.11 -15.48 3.11
N LYS A 96 10.96 -14.91 2.74
CA LYS A 96 10.13 -15.41 1.65
C LYS A 96 10.65 -15.01 0.27
N GLU A 97 11.59 -14.06 0.18
CA GLU A 97 12.17 -13.62 -1.10
C GLU A 97 11.10 -13.29 -2.16
N PHE A 98 10.00 -12.65 -1.73
CA PHE A 98 8.92 -12.27 -2.64
C PHE A 98 9.41 -11.30 -3.71
N VAL A 99 8.90 -11.47 -4.93
CA VAL A 99 9.27 -10.65 -6.09
C VAL A 99 8.07 -9.83 -6.53
N PHE A 100 8.21 -8.51 -6.52
CA PHE A 100 7.18 -7.58 -6.94
C PHE A 100 7.52 -7.00 -8.33
N HIS A 101 6.52 -6.85 -9.18
CA HIS A 101 6.65 -6.24 -10.49
C HIS A 101 5.56 -5.21 -10.73
N ASN A 102 5.97 -3.99 -11.07
CA ASN A 102 5.06 -2.95 -11.57
C ASN A 102 5.03 -2.97 -13.10
N ARG A 103 3.84 -3.05 -13.70
CA ARG A 103 3.56 -2.94 -15.13
C ARG A 103 2.44 -1.93 -15.42
N GLY A 104 2.15 -1.04 -14.48
CA GLY A 104 1.23 0.08 -14.73
C GLY A 104 1.74 0.99 -15.85
N ILE A 105 0.82 1.50 -16.67
CA ILE A 105 1.11 2.42 -17.77
C ILE A 105 0.12 3.57 -17.71
N SER A 106 0.62 4.79 -17.55
CA SER A 106 -0.19 6.00 -17.53
C SER A 106 -1.06 6.14 -18.78
N GLY A 107 -2.35 6.41 -18.58
CA GLY A 107 -3.34 6.54 -19.65
C GLY A 107 -3.92 5.21 -20.16
N ASN A 108 -3.54 4.05 -19.60
CA ASN A 108 -4.15 2.79 -19.97
C ASN A 108 -5.63 2.71 -19.59
N THR A 109 -6.40 2.01 -20.42
CA THR A 109 -7.81 1.69 -20.20
C THR A 109 -8.07 0.22 -20.55
N VAL A 110 -9.12 -0.36 -19.97
CA VAL A 110 -9.64 -1.65 -20.43
C VAL A 110 -10.45 -1.39 -21.70
N ARG A 111 -10.00 -1.91 -22.83
CA ARG A 111 -10.74 -1.85 -24.09
C ARG A 111 -11.52 -3.13 -24.31
#